data_AF-A0A931XPT9-F1
#
_entry.id   AF-A0A931XPT9-F1
#
_cell.length_a   1.000
_cell.length_b   1.000
_cell.length_c   1.000
_cell.angle_alpha   90.00
_cell.angle_beta   90.00
_cell.angle_gamma   90.00
#
_symmetry.space_group_name_H-M   'P 1'
#
loop_
_entity.id
_entity.type
_entity.pdbx_description
1 polymer ?
#
loop_
_entity_poly.entity_id
_entity_poly.type
_entity_poly.pdbx_seq_one_letter_code
_entity_poly.pdbx_strand_id
1 'polypeptide(L)'
;MPRNSCWVESDAYDRRAYANLRAESSSLRVLEENGGTFLPHFSSLLQDLFCLFFKYNIIFYEDRDLLASALFNRILLNALHQSGLYRILRELTLLDEAKSGLCVLLLGEALLTLLKSEKLLTRREMLDLWDISKQEEIREQKREDLTEAERLSQEPLATKGKRSLEEARKMIEGEFGGAEALLRQKAGRLKEDLQRLEPQAAGHFQAQAIKVAQQLEDAAEQAESWSLTLGTGYRSPPGQKLELGKRLAGNEKLKKLARMVGRMKFHALALRKKVFERSSEEILEVERGDFVSRLLP
;
A
#
# COMPACT_ATOMS: atom_id res chain seq x y z
N MET A 1 -0.65 -6.26 12.63
CA MET A 1 0.78 -6.04 12.30
C MET A 1 1.54 -5.83 13.59
N PRO A 2 2.82 -6.22 13.68
CA PRO A 2 3.66 -5.95 14.85
C PRO A 2 3.70 -4.45 15.16
N ARG A 3 3.90 -4.09 16.43
CA ARG A 3 4.17 -2.69 16.79
C ARG A 3 5.53 -2.29 16.22
N ASN A 4 5.67 -1.03 15.82
CA ASN A 4 6.96 -0.44 15.41
C ASN A 4 7.61 -1.07 14.16
N SER A 5 6.81 -1.67 13.27
CA SER A 5 7.27 -2.20 11.98
C SER A 5 6.97 -1.29 10.77
N CYS A 6 6.14 -0.26 10.96
CA CYS A 6 5.77 0.71 9.93
C CYS A 6 6.62 1.99 10.09
N TRP A 7 7.21 2.47 9.01
CA TRP A 7 8.06 3.66 8.97
C TRP A 7 7.28 4.96 8.80
N VAL A 8 6.07 4.90 8.23
CA VAL A 8 5.23 6.06 8.00
C VAL A 8 4.16 6.14 9.08
N GLU A 9 4.00 7.32 9.67
CA GLU A 9 2.91 7.57 10.59
C GLU A 9 1.57 7.40 9.89
N SER A 10 0.72 6.51 10.42
CA SER A 10 -0.64 6.29 9.95
C SER A 10 -1.63 6.68 11.04
N ASP A 11 -2.73 7.32 10.66
CA ASP A 11 -3.84 7.59 11.57
C ASP A 11 -4.89 6.47 11.52
N ALA A 12 -6.00 6.64 12.23
CA ALA A 12 -7.07 5.65 12.25
C ALA A 12 -7.79 5.51 10.89
N TYR A 13 -7.86 6.59 10.11
CA TYR A 13 -8.46 6.59 8.78
C TYR A 13 -7.58 5.82 7.81
N ASP A 14 -6.28 6.12 7.75
CA ASP A 14 -5.32 5.48 6.83
C ASP A 14 -5.32 3.97 7.01
N ARG A 15 -5.26 3.52 8.28
CA ARG A 15 -5.30 2.09 8.63
C ARG A 15 -6.60 1.45 8.18
N ARG A 16 -7.74 2.13 8.35
CA ARG A 16 -9.04 1.61 7.93
C ARG A 16 -9.16 1.54 6.42
N ALA A 17 -8.73 2.58 5.70
CA ALA A 17 -8.73 2.63 4.24
C ALA A 17 -7.91 1.48 3.65
N TYR A 18 -6.68 1.29 4.13
CA TYR A 18 -5.83 0.19 3.71
C TYR A 18 -6.40 -1.19 4.07
N ALA A 19 -6.97 -1.34 5.28
CA ALA A 19 -7.58 -2.59 5.71
C ALA A 19 -8.80 -2.98 4.84
N ASN A 20 -9.65 -2.01 4.50
CA ASN A 20 -10.80 -2.24 3.60
C ASN A 20 -10.31 -2.66 2.21
N LEU A 21 -9.33 -1.94 1.66
CA LEU A 21 -8.73 -2.23 0.36
C LEU A 21 -8.14 -3.64 0.31
N ARG A 22 -7.44 -4.06 1.37
CA ARG A 22 -6.91 -5.42 1.55
C ARG A 22 -8.01 -6.48 1.65
N ALA A 23 -9.10 -6.19 2.34
CA ALA A 23 -10.23 -7.13 2.47
C ALA A 23 -10.91 -7.38 1.11
N GLU A 24 -11.02 -6.33 0.30
CA GLU A 24 -11.69 -6.36 -1.00
C GLU A 24 -10.80 -6.85 -2.15
N SER A 25 -9.47 -6.70 -2.06
CA SER A 25 -8.53 -7.16 -3.08
C SER A 25 -7.95 -8.54 -2.75
N SER A 26 -8.19 -9.52 -3.63
CA SER A 26 -7.50 -10.81 -3.56
C SER A 26 -6.03 -10.70 -3.95
N SER A 27 -5.70 -9.88 -4.96
CA SER A 27 -4.33 -9.73 -5.45
C SER A 27 -3.40 -9.15 -4.39
N LEU A 28 -3.85 -8.17 -3.61
CA LEU A 28 -3.04 -7.62 -2.52
C LEU A 28 -2.77 -8.64 -1.41
N ARG A 29 -3.76 -9.48 -1.04
CA ARG A 29 -3.56 -10.53 -0.04
C ARG A 29 -2.55 -11.57 -0.49
N VAL A 30 -2.68 -12.04 -1.73
CA VAL A 30 -1.74 -12.99 -2.33
C VAL A 30 -0.33 -12.39 -2.42
N LEU A 31 -0.22 -11.09 -2.77
CA LEU A 31 1.06 -10.41 -2.78
C LEU A 31 1.68 -10.35 -1.38
N GLU A 32 0.89 -10.01 -0.36
CA GLU A 32 1.35 -9.94 1.03
C GLU A 32 1.84 -11.31 1.54
N GLU A 33 1.08 -12.37 1.31
CA GLU A 33 1.44 -13.74 1.68
C GLU A 33 2.75 -14.17 1.00
N ASN A 34 2.88 -13.93 -0.31
CA ASN A 34 4.08 -14.28 -1.04
C ASN A 34 5.29 -13.45 -0.63
N GLY A 35 5.14 -12.13 -0.46
CA GLY A 35 6.24 -11.25 -0.07
C GLY A 35 6.68 -11.48 1.37
N GLY A 36 5.75 -11.85 2.24
CA GLY A 36 6.01 -12.26 3.62
C GLY A 36 6.83 -13.55 3.75
N THR A 37 7.12 -14.28 2.66
CA THR A 37 8.08 -15.38 2.67
C THR A 37 9.53 -14.92 2.51
N PHE A 38 9.75 -13.74 1.92
CA PHE A 38 11.08 -13.21 1.62
C PHE A 38 11.54 -12.20 2.66
N LEU A 39 10.66 -11.30 3.09
CA LEU A 39 11.00 -10.21 4.00
C LEU A 39 10.13 -10.22 5.26
N PRO A 40 10.73 -10.01 6.45
CA PRO A 40 9.94 -9.70 7.63
C PRO A 40 9.17 -8.39 7.41
N HIS A 41 7.99 -8.29 8.02
CA HIS A 41 7.16 -7.08 7.97
C HIS A 41 6.79 -6.58 6.56
N PHE A 42 6.76 -7.46 5.55
CA PHE A 42 6.38 -7.08 4.19
C PHE A 42 4.98 -6.42 4.13
N SER A 43 4.06 -6.88 4.96
CA SER A 43 2.72 -6.28 5.08
C SER A 43 2.77 -4.83 5.58
N SER A 44 3.69 -4.51 6.49
CA SER A 44 3.95 -3.15 6.98
C SER A 44 4.54 -2.27 5.89
N LEU A 45 5.47 -2.80 5.07
CA LEU A 45 5.99 -2.08 3.91
C LEU A 45 4.87 -1.70 2.93
N LEU A 46 3.94 -2.62 2.63
CA LEU A 46 2.83 -2.30 1.73
C LEU A 46 1.90 -1.22 2.31
N GLN A 47 1.66 -1.23 3.62
CA GLN A 47 0.92 -0.17 4.29
C GLN A 47 1.66 1.17 4.27
N ASP A 48 2.98 1.17 4.49
CA ASP A 48 3.82 2.37 4.40
C ASP A 48 3.80 2.95 2.99
N LEU A 49 3.92 2.09 1.96
CA LEU A 49 3.79 2.49 0.55
C LEU A 49 2.40 3.08 0.29
N PHE A 50 1.34 2.47 0.80
CA PHE A 50 0.00 3.01 0.68
C PHE A 50 -0.08 4.41 1.27
N CYS A 51 0.40 4.59 2.50
CA CYS A 51 0.42 5.89 3.16
C CYS A 51 1.25 6.89 2.34
N LEU A 52 2.42 6.48 1.84
CA LEU A 52 3.33 7.27 1.01
C LEU A 52 2.69 7.76 -0.29
N PHE A 53 1.66 7.12 -0.83
CA PHE A 53 0.95 7.58 -2.03
C PHE A 53 -0.43 8.21 -1.73
N PHE A 54 -1.06 7.79 -0.64
CA PHE A 54 -2.42 8.22 -0.28
C PHE A 54 -2.45 9.51 0.54
N LYS A 55 -1.62 9.61 1.60
CA LYS A 55 -1.75 10.67 2.61
C LYS A 55 -1.33 12.03 2.09
N TYR A 56 -2.01 13.08 2.56
CA TYR A 56 -1.62 14.46 2.27
C TYR A 56 -0.23 14.80 2.83
N ASN A 57 -0.05 14.65 4.15
CA ASN A 57 1.22 14.89 4.82
C ASN A 57 1.91 13.56 5.18
N ILE A 58 3.23 13.49 4.98
CA ILE A 58 4.03 12.30 5.30
C ILE A 58 5.01 12.64 6.40
N ILE A 59 4.89 11.88 7.48
CA ILE A 59 5.77 11.93 8.63
C ILE A 59 6.39 10.55 8.74
N PHE A 60 7.73 10.52 8.69
CA PHE A 60 8.49 9.30 8.94
C PHE A 60 8.88 9.26 10.41
N TYR A 61 8.75 8.09 11.03
CA TYR A 61 9.31 7.84 12.35
C TYR A 61 10.84 7.84 12.31
N GLU A 62 11.44 8.10 13.46
CA GLU A 62 12.89 8.01 13.63
C GLU A 62 13.35 6.55 13.73
N ASP A 63 14.60 6.29 13.30
CA ASP A 63 15.21 4.96 13.32
C ASP A 63 15.13 4.28 14.70
N ARG A 64 15.23 5.05 15.79
CA ARG A 64 15.27 4.53 17.18
C ARG A 64 13.94 3.93 17.65
N ASP A 65 12.84 4.31 17.01
CA ASP A 65 11.50 3.92 17.42
C ASP A 65 11.01 2.64 16.72
N LEU A 66 11.82 2.09 15.80
CA LEU A 66 11.42 1.01 14.89
C LEU A 66 12.28 -0.24 15.04
N LEU A 67 11.69 -1.36 14.60
CA LEU A 67 12.36 -2.66 14.55
C LEU A 67 13.51 -2.64 13.55
N ALA A 68 14.65 -3.21 13.95
CA ALA A 68 15.84 -3.35 13.11
C ALA A 68 15.57 -4.28 11.92
N SER A 69 14.75 -5.31 12.08
CA SER A 69 14.31 -6.17 10.98
C SER A 69 13.54 -5.42 9.87
N ALA A 70 12.97 -4.26 10.18
CA ALA A 70 12.27 -3.41 9.23
C ALA A 70 13.20 -2.39 8.53
N LEU A 71 14.50 -2.35 8.82
CA LEU A 71 15.43 -1.36 8.24
C LEU A 71 15.50 -1.41 6.71
N PHE A 72 15.37 -2.60 6.11
CA PHE A 72 15.37 -2.71 4.66
C PHE A 72 14.16 -2.00 4.01
N ASN A 73 13.00 -1.99 4.70
CA ASN A 73 11.82 -1.27 4.24
C ASN A 73 12.10 0.24 4.14
N ARG A 74 12.88 0.80 5.06
CA ARG A 74 13.29 2.21 5.05
C ARG A 74 14.07 2.57 3.79
N ILE A 75 15.00 1.70 3.38
CA ILE A 75 15.80 1.90 2.16
C ILE A 75 14.87 2.01 0.95
N LEU A 76 13.91 1.10 0.81
CA LEU A 76 12.96 1.12 -0.30
C LEU A 76 12.06 2.36 -0.28
N LEU A 77 11.56 2.75 0.90
CA LEU A 77 10.73 3.94 1.07
C LEU A 77 11.50 5.23 0.75
N ASN A 78 12.74 5.34 1.22
CA ASN A 78 13.61 6.49 0.92
C ASN A 78 13.96 6.56 -0.56
N ALA A 79 14.29 5.42 -1.17
CA ALA A 79 14.57 5.34 -2.60
C ALA A 79 13.42 5.89 -3.44
N LEU A 80 12.16 5.62 -3.06
CA LEU A 80 11.01 6.22 -3.70
C LEU A 80 10.87 7.70 -3.35
N HIS A 81 10.80 8.04 -2.05
CA HIS A 81 10.50 9.39 -1.58
C HIS A 81 11.48 10.46 -2.09
N GLN A 82 12.76 10.12 -2.22
CA GLN A 82 13.80 11.02 -2.70
C GLN A 82 13.88 11.09 -4.24
N SER A 83 13.18 10.22 -4.95
CA SER A 83 13.17 10.22 -6.41
C SER A 83 12.23 11.28 -6.98
N GLY A 84 12.55 11.82 -8.16
CA GLY A 84 11.63 12.72 -8.88
C GLY A 84 10.29 12.08 -9.26
N LEU A 85 10.22 10.74 -9.29
CA LEU A 85 9.01 9.97 -9.59
C LEU A 85 7.98 10.05 -8.48
N TYR A 86 8.41 10.25 -7.25
CA TYR A 86 7.52 10.35 -6.10
C TYR A 86 6.48 11.45 -6.30
N ARG A 87 6.90 12.62 -6.78
CA ARG A 87 5.99 13.74 -7.04
C ARG A 87 4.94 13.39 -8.09
N ILE A 88 5.34 12.72 -9.17
CA ILE A 88 4.45 12.30 -10.26
C ILE A 88 3.44 11.28 -9.76
N LEU A 89 3.91 10.22 -9.10
CA LEU A 89 3.03 9.19 -8.54
C LEU A 89 2.05 9.76 -7.53
N ARG A 90 2.49 10.70 -6.68
CA ARG A 90 1.62 11.39 -5.73
C ARG A 90 0.55 12.22 -6.41
N GLU A 91 0.90 13.00 -7.42
CA GLU A 91 -0.07 13.81 -8.16
C GLU A 91 -1.22 12.96 -8.71
N LEU A 92 -0.92 11.73 -9.13
CA LEU A 92 -1.91 10.77 -9.63
C LEU A 92 -2.70 10.05 -8.53
N THR A 93 -2.17 9.92 -7.31
CA THR A 93 -2.69 9.00 -6.28
C THR A 93 -3.18 9.67 -5.00
N LEU A 94 -2.91 10.96 -4.81
CA LEU A 94 -3.20 11.68 -3.57
C LEU A 94 -4.69 11.58 -3.21
N LEU A 95 -4.98 11.10 -2.00
CA LEU A 95 -6.34 10.91 -1.47
C LEU A 95 -7.24 10.00 -2.34
N ASP A 96 -6.68 9.19 -3.24
CA ASP A 96 -7.41 8.22 -4.04
C ASP A 96 -7.03 6.79 -3.63
N GLU A 97 -7.86 6.18 -2.79
CA GLU A 97 -7.64 4.83 -2.25
C GLU A 97 -7.41 3.78 -3.35
N ALA A 98 -8.14 3.86 -4.46
CA ALA A 98 -8.05 2.87 -5.53
C ALA A 98 -6.74 3.03 -6.32
N LYS A 99 -6.36 4.27 -6.66
CA LYS A 99 -5.11 4.54 -7.39
C LYS A 99 -3.88 4.31 -6.50
N SER A 100 -3.90 4.77 -5.25
CA SER A 100 -2.82 4.47 -4.29
C SER A 100 -2.68 2.96 -4.10
N GLY A 101 -3.79 2.24 -3.91
CA GLY A 101 -3.78 0.79 -3.77
C GLY A 101 -3.26 0.06 -5.00
N LEU A 102 -3.63 0.49 -6.21
CA LEU A 102 -3.11 -0.08 -7.45
C LEU A 102 -1.60 0.19 -7.60
N CYS A 103 -1.14 1.39 -7.24
CA CYS A 103 0.28 1.73 -7.23
C CYS A 103 1.07 0.80 -6.29
N VAL A 104 0.57 0.59 -5.07
CA VAL A 104 1.16 -0.33 -4.08
C VAL A 104 1.21 -1.76 -4.60
N LEU A 105 0.13 -2.24 -5.22
CA LEU A 105 0.08 -3.59 -5.79
C LEU A 105 1.14 -3.78 -6.88
N LEU A 106 1.24 -2.83 -7.82
CA LEU A 106 2.20 -2.91 -8.92
C LEU A 106 3.65 -2.79 -8.43
N LEU A 107 3.94 -1.87 -7.50
CA LEU A 107 5.26 -1.72 -6.89
C LEU A 107 5.66 -2.96 -6.09
N GLY A 108 4.74 -3.50 -5.29
CA GLY A 108 5.00 -4.68 -4.47
C GLY A 108 5.25 -5.94 -5.31
N GLU A 109 4.57 -6.11 -6.44
CA GLU A 109 4.86 -7.20 -7.37
C GLU A 109 6.21 -7.03 -8.08
N ALA A 110 6.55 -5.81 -8.46
CA ALA A 110 7.86 -5.51 -9.04
C ALA A 110 8.97 -5.80 -8.02
N LEU A 111 8.77 -5.39 -6.77
CA LEU A 111 9.64 -5.70 -5.63
C LEU A 111 9.78 -7.22 -5.44
N LEU A 112 8.67 -7.96 -5.43
CA LEU A 112 8.68 -9.41 -5.29
C LEU A 112 9.45 -10.10 -6.42
N THR A 113 9.32 -9.60 -7.65
CA THR A 113 10.12 -10.06 -8.79
C THR A 113 11.61 -9.84 -8.57
N LEU A 114 11.99 -8.66 -8.06
CA LEU A 114 13.38 -8.33 -7.79
C LEU A 114 13.97 -9.20 -6.66
N LEU A 115 13.22 -9.44 -5.59
CA LEU A 115 13.60 -10.31 -4.47
C LEU A 115 13.79 -11.76 -4.93
N LYS A 116 12.85 -12.30 -5.73
CA LYS A 116 12.97 -13.64 -6.32
C LYS A 116 14.20 -13.80 -7.21
N SER A 117 14.62 -12.73 -7.86
CA SER A 117 15.83 -12.72 -8.70
C SER A 117 17.11 -12.37 -7.95
N GLU A 118 17.05 -12.23 -6.62
CA GLU A 118 18.18 -11.87 -5.74
C GLU A 118 18.90 -10.58 -6.17
N LYS A 119 18.19 -9.64 -6.79
CA LYS A 119 18.75 -8.36 -7.27
C LYS A 119 18.82 -7.27 -6.21
N LEU A 120 18.02 -7.42 -5.16
CA LEU A 120 17.96 -6.46 -4.04
C LEU A 120 18.65 -7.00 -2.81
N LEU A 121 18.39 -8.27 -2.51
CA LEU A 121 18.97 -8.98 -1.38
C LEU A 121 19.28 -10.41 -1.80
N THR A 122 20.40 -10.91 -1.30
CA THR A 122 20.76 -12.33 -1.43
C THR A 122 19.95 -13.17 -0.44
N ARG A 123 19.87 -14.48 -0.68
CA ARG A 123 19.21 -15.41 0.26
C ARG A 123 19.79 -15.33 1.67
N ARG A 124 21.10 -15.10 1.79
CA ARG A 124 21.78 -14.94 3.09
C ARG A 124 21.28 -13.70 3.82
N GLU A 125 21.26 -12.55 3.17
CA GLU A 125 20.79 -11.30 3.77
C GLU A 125 19.32 -11.37 4.20
N MET A 126 18.48 -12.05 3.41
CA MET A 126 17.08 -12.31 3.80
C MET A 126 16.99 -13.18 5.07
N LEU A 127 17.83 -14.21 5.20
CA LEU A 127 17.90 -15.00 6.42
C LEU A 127 18.38 -14.18 7.62
N ASP A 128 19.37 -13.31 7.43
CA ASP A 128 19.87 -12.43 8.49
C ASP A 128 18.76 -11.49 8.99
N LEU A 129 17.91 -10.96 8.11
CA LEU A 129 16.72 -10.17 8.49
C LEU A 129 15.72 -10.98 9.33
N TRP A 130 15.45 -12.23 8.95
CA TRP A 130 14.58 -13.12 9.72
C TRP A 130 15.16 -13.49 11.09
N ASP A 131 16.47 -13.69 11.15
CA ASP A 131 17.16 -13.97 12.41
C ASP A 131 17.04 -12.78 13.37
N ILE A 132 17.18 -11.55 12.87
CA ILE A 132 16.93 -10.32 13.65
C ILE A 132 15.48 -10.27 14.13
N SER A 133 14.50 -10.49 13.23
CA SER A 133 13.07 -10.49 13.59
C SER A 133 12.77 -11.47 14.72
N LYS A 134 13.36 -12.67 14.70
CA LYS A 134 13.22 -13.64 15.80
C LYS A 134 13.87 -13.17 17.09
N GLN A 135 15.02 -12.50 17.03
CA GLN A 135 15.65 -11.94 18.24
C GLN A 135 14.82 -10.79 18.83
N GLU A 136 14.15 -10.00 18.01
CA GLU A 136 13.21 -8.97 18.46
C GLU A 136 12.00 -9.57 19.17
N GLU A 137 11.44 -10.65 18.65
CA GLU A 137 10.34 -11.40 19.30
C GLU A 137 10.78 -11.96 20.67
N ILE A 138 11.96 -12.59 20.74
CA ILE A 138 12.52 -13.10 22.00
C ILE A 138 12.74 -11.96 23.00
N ARG A 139 13.27 -10.82 22.55
CA ARG A 139 13.48 -9.65 23.41
C ARG A 139 12.16 -9.13 23.96
N GLU A 140 11.11 -9.03 23.13
CA GLU A 140 9.81 -8.55 23.59
C GLU A 140 9.15 -9.53 24.56
N GLN A 141 9.25 -10.84 24.34
CA GLN A 141 8.80 -11.86 25.30
C GLN A 141 9.49 -11.70 26.66
N LYS A 142 10.83 -11.58 26.67
CA LYS A 142 11.58 -11.38 27.92
C LYS A 142 11.25 -10.05 28.60
N ARG A 143 10.91 -9.02 27.82
CA ARG A 143 10.44 -7.74 28.34
C ARG A 143 9.11 -7.89 29.05
N GLU A 144 8.17 -8.63 28.45
CA GLU A 144 6.88 -8.95 29.06
C GLU A 144 7.09 -9.73 30.36
N ASP A 145 7.93 -10.77 30.36
CA ASP A 145 8.28 -11.55 31.56
C ASP A 145 8.86 -10.67 32.67
N LEU A 146 9.75 -9.73 32.32
CA LEU A 146 10.31 -8.77 33.27
C LEU A 146 9.21 -7.87 33.86
N THR A 147 8.32 -7.32 33.02
CA THR A 147 7.23 -6.46 33.50
C THR A 147 6.25 -7.21 34.39
N GLU A 148 6.01 -8.49 34.13
CA GLU A 148 5.14 -9.34 34.95
C GLU A 148 5.81 -9.68 36.29
N ALA A 149 7.10 -10.04 36.26
CA ALA A 149 7.89 -10.25 37.48
C ALA A 149 7.92 -8.98 38.36
N GLU A 150 8.01 -7.79 37.75
CA GLU A 150 7.94 -6.51 38.45
C GLU A 150 6.59 -6.30 39.14
N ARG A 151 5.47 -6.62 38.45
CA ARG A 151 4.13 -6.53 39.03
C ARG A 151 3.95 -7.47 40.22
N LEU A 152 4.33 -8.74 40.07
CA LEU A 152 4.24 -9.75 41.13
C LEU A 152 5.08 -9.38 42.36
N SER A 153 6.21 -8.69 42.16
CA SER A 153 7.06 -8.21 43.27
C SER A 153 6.42 -7.08 44.10
N GLN A 154 5.44 -6.36 43.55
CA GLN A 154 4.73 -5.27 44.23
C GLN A 154 3.56 -5.79 45.10
N GLU A 155 3.17 -7.06 44.96
CA GLU A 155 2.14 -7.67 45.81
C GLU A 155 2.65 -7.90 47.24
N PRO A 156 1.81 -7.73 48.27
CA PRO A 156 2.21 -7.92 49.67
C PRO A 156 2.42 -9.41 49.99
N LEU A 157 3.64 -9.90 49.78
CA LEU A 157 4.06 -11.28 50.12
C LEU A 157 4.79 -11.38 51.48
N ALA A 158 4.79 -12.58 52.06
CA ALA A 158 5.59 -12.92 53.24
C ALA A 158 7.10 -12.80 52.99
N THR A 159 7.87 -12.44 54.02
CA THR A 159 9.31 -12.07 53.96
C THR A 159 10.23 -13.10 53.30
N LYS A 160 9.91 -14.41 53.34
CA LYS A 160 10.68 -15.46 52.64
C LYS A 160 10.39 -15.51 51.13
N GLY A 161 9.15 -15.23 50.71
CA GLY A 161 8.78 -15.19 49.29
C GLY A 161 9.38 -13.98 48.56
N LYS A 162 9.60 -12.87 49.28
CA LYS A 162 10.23 -11.66 48.71
C LYS A 162 11.65 -11.90 48.20
N ARG A 163 12.49 -12.64 48.94
CA ARG A 163 13.88 -12.90 48.52
C ARG A 163 13.97 -13.79 47.28
N SER A 164 13.17 -14.86 47.22
CA SER A 164 13.14 -15.74 46.04
C SER A 164 12.60 -15.03 44.80
N LEU A 165 11.64 -14.12 44.96
CA LEU A 165 11.11 -13.30 43.87
C LEU A 165 12.12 -12.25 43.38
N GLU A 166 12.87 -11.62 44.29
CA GLU A 166 13.96 -10.71 43.92
C GLU A 166 15.10 -11.40 43.17
N GLU A 167 15.46 -12.62 43.58
CA GLU A 167 16.46 -13.44 42.88
C GLU A 167 15.99 -13.84 41.47
N ALA A 168 14.73 -14.29 41.35
CA ALA A 168 14.13 -14.59 40.05
C ALA A 168 14.07 -13.35 39.15
N ARG A 169 13.70 -12.18 39.69
CA ARG A 169 13.70 -10.92 38.94
C ARG A 169 15.08 -10.56 38.40
N LYS A 170 16.14 -10.66 39.23
CA LYS A 170 17.52 -10.37 38.80
C LYS A 170 17.99 -11.32 37.69
N MET A 171 17.58 -12.59 37.74
CA MET A 171 17.87 -13.55 36.67
C MET A 171 17.20 -13.12 35.35
N ILE A 172 15.90 -12.80 35.39
CA ILE A 172 15.14 -12.35 34.21
C ILE A 172 15.72 -11.04 33.66
N GLU A 173 16.09 -10.11 34.54
CA GLU A 173 16.74 -8.84 34.16
C GLU A 173 18.09 -9.06 33.45
N GLY A 174 18.92 -9.97 33.96
CA GLY A 174 20.18 -10.36 33.31
C GLY A 174 19.97 -11.03 31.96
N GLU A 175 18.97 -11.91 31.86
CA GLU A 175 18.59 -12.56 30.61
C GLU A 175 18.02 -11.60 29.56
N PHE A 176 17.25 -10.61 29.99
CA PHE A 176 16.75 -9.52 29.16
C PHE A 176 17.91 -8.65 28.68
N GLY A 177 18.79 -8.21 29.58
CA GLY A 177 19.97 -7.41 29.23
C GLY A 177 20.90 -8.13 28.25
N GLY A 178 21.10 -9.44 28.42
CA GLY A 178 21.88 -10.26 27.48
C GLY A 178 21.23 -10.36 26.10
N ALA A 179 19.92 -10.56 26.04
CA ALA A 179 19.17 -10.61 24.78
C ALA A 179 19.18 -9.24 24.07
N GLU A 180 19.02 -8.15 24.81
CA GLU A 180 19.05 -6.78 24.28
C GLU A 180 20.44 -6.41 23.74
N ALA A 181 21.51 -6.75 24.47
CA ALA A 181 22.88 -6.51 24.01
C ALA A 181 23.20 -7.30 22.72
N LEU A 182 22.79 -8.56 22.65
CA LEU A 182 22.95 -9.40 21.45
C LEU A 182 22.18 -8.82 20.25
N LEU A 183 20.91 -8.43 20.47
CA LEU A 183 20.10 -7.81 19.43
C LEU A 183 20.75 -6.51 18.94
N ARG A 184 21.21 -5.65 19.84
CA ARG A 184 21.87 -4.38 19.49
C ARG A 184 23.13 -4.61 18.66
N GLN A 185 23.94 -5.62 19.01
CA GLN A 185 25.13 -5.97 18.24
C GLN A 185 24.77 -6.45 16.83
N LYS A 186 23.80 -7.37 16.72
CA LYS A 186 23.38 -7.90 15.41
C LYS A 186 22.71 -6.82 14.55
N ALA A 187 21.86 -5.98 15.13
CA ALA A 187 21.21 -4.86 14.46
C ALA A 187 22.23 -3.84 13.93
N GLY A 188 23.29 -3.57 14.69
CA GLY A 188 24.40 -2.71 14.23
C GLY A 188 25.08 -3.26 12.98
N ARG A 189 25.41 -4.57 12.97
CA ARG A 189 26.00 -5.24 11.80
C ARG A 189 25.07 -5.21 10.59
N LEU A 190 23.80 -5.54 10.79
CA LEU A 190 22.78 -5.47 9.74
C LEU A 190 22.72 -4.06 9.13
N LYS A 191 22.73 -3.01 9.97
CA LYS A 191 22.70 -1.62 9.49
C LYS A 191 23.90 -1.30 8.60
N GLU A 192 25.10 -1.71 9.00
CA GLU A 192 26.31 -1.51 8.19
C GLU A 192 26.26 -2.27 6.86
N ASP A 193 25.78 -3.51 6.86
CA ASP A 193 25.65 -4.33 5.64
C ASP A 193 24.60 -3.74 4.70
N LEU A 194 23.44 -3.33 5.22
CA LEU A 194 22.39 -2.68 4.44
C LEU A 194 22.82 -1.33 3.85
N GLN A 195 23.62 -0.53 4.57
CA GLN A 195 24.18 0.71 4.04
C GLN A 195 25.05 0.49 2.80
N ARG A 196 25.74 -0.66 2.70
CA ARG A 196 26.55 -1.00 1.51
C ARG A 196 25.67 -1.38 0.32
N LEU A 197 24.53 -2.01 0.57
CA LEU A 197 23.58 -2.46 -0.46
C LEU A 197 22.63 -1.35 -0.94
N GLU A 198 22.43 -0.33 -0.10
CA GLU A 198 21.45 0.74 -0.32
C GLU A 198 21.51 1.37 -1.72
N PRO A 199 22.67 1.80 -2.26
CA PRO A 199 22.69 2.45 -3.57
C PRO A 199 22.22 1.54 -4.71
N GLN A 200 22.61 0.26 -4.67
CA GLN A 200 22.23 -0.73 -5.68
C GLN A 200 20.74 -1.09 -5.56
N ALA A 201 20.28 -1.36 -4.34
CA ALA A 201 18.88 -1.68 -4.07
C ALA A 201 17.95 -0.53 -4.46
N ALA A 202 18.31 0.70 -4.10
CA ALA A 202 17.59 1.91 -4.47
C ALA A 202 17.52 2.08 -5.98
N GLY A 203 18.63 1.93 -6.70
CA GLY A 203 18.67 2.06 -8.16
C GLY A 203 17.78 1.03 -8.89
N HIS A 204 17.85 -0.25 -8.49
CA HIS A 204 17.00 -1.29 -9.07
C HIS A 204 15.52 -1.06 -8.79
N PHE A 205 15.16 -0.64 -7.58
CA PHE A 205 13.78 -0.40 -7.20
C PHE A 205 13.20 0.84 -7.89
N GLN A 206 13.96 1.95 -7.94
CA GLN A 206 13.57 3.16 -8.68
C GLN A 206 13.34 2.86 -10.17
N ALA A 207 14.20 2.06 -10.80
CA ALA A 207 14.04 1.68 -12.20
C ALA A 207 12.72 0.91 -12.46
N GLN A 208 12.27 0.10 -11.51
CA GLN A 208 10.95 -0.53 -11.59
C GLN A 208 9.81 0.46 -11.32
N ALA A 209 10.00 1.38 -10.38
CA ALA A 209 9.01 2.41 -10.08
C ALA A 209 8.67 3.29 -11.30
N ILE A 210 9.65 3.58 -12.17
CA ILE A 210 9.42 4.29 -13.45
C ILE A 210 8.40 3.52 -14.31
N LYS A 211 8.60 2.21 -14.46
CA LYS A 211 7.72 1.36 -15.27
C LYS A 211 6.33 1.27 -14.66
N VAL A 212 6.25 1.19 -13.33
CA VAL A 212 4.97 1.17 -12.61
C VAL A 212 4.22 2.48 -12.77
N ALA A 213 4.90 3.63 -12.76
CA ALA A 213 4.25 4.93 -12.98
C ALA A 213 3.54 4.99 -14.34
N GLN A 214 4.19 4.51 -15.41
CA GLN A 214 3.59 4.43 -16.75
C GLN A 214 2.38 3.49 -16.78
N GLN A 215 2.49 2.32 -16.14
CA GLN A 215 1.39 1.35 -16.06
C GLN A 215 0.20 1.89 -15.25
N LEU A 216 0.48 2.63 -14.18
CA LEU A 216 -0.53 3.20 -13.30
C LEU A 216 -1.38 4.23 -14.03
N GLU A 217 -0.75 5.17 -14.75
CA GLU A 217 -1.44 6.20 -15.53
C GLU A 217 -2.40 5.55 -16.56
N ASP A 218 -1.87 4.62 -17.36
CA ASP A 218 -2.63 3.85 -18.35
C ASP A 218 -3.83 3.09 -17.76
N ALA A 219 -3.63 2.44 -16.61
CA ALA A 219 -4.65 1.60 -15.99
C ALA A 219 -5.70 2.43 -15.24
N ALA A 220 -5.29 3.52 -14.60
CA ALA A 220 -6.17 4.41 -13.84
C ALA A 220 -7.16 5.13 -14.76
N GLU A 221 -6.71 5.71 -15.88
CA GLU A 221 -7.59 6.34 -16.87
C GLU A 221 -8.68 5.38 -17.36
N GLN A 222 -8.30 4.12 -17.60
CA GLN A 222 -9.21 3.12 -18.12
C GLN A 222 -10.19 2.62 -17.07
N ALA A 223 -9.73 2.40 -15.83
CA ALA A 223 -10.59 2.01 -14.72
C ALA A 223 -11.61 3.10 -14.38
N GLU A 224 -11.21 4.38 -14.40
CA GLU A 224 -12.13 5.51 -14.23
C GLU A 224 -13.17 5.56 -15.35
N SER A 225 -12.72 5.45 -16.61
CA SER A 225 -13.63 5.41 -17.75
C SER A 225 -14.64 4.27 -17.61
N TRP A 226 -14.21 3.08 -17.18
CA TRP A 226 -15.06 1.91 -16.99
C TRP A 226 -16.05 2.08 -15.81
N SER A 227 -15.59 2.61 -14.67
CA SER A 227 -16.43 2.81 -13.48
C SER A 227 -17.51 3.86 -13.71
N LEU A 228 -17.18 4.97 -14.38
CA LEU A 228 -18.13 6.02 -14.74
C LEU A 228 -19.11 5.56 -15.85
N THR A 229 -18.71 4.60 -16.67
CA THR A 229 -19.50 4.14 -17.82
C THR A 229 -20.46 2.99 -17.52
N LEU A 230 -20.35 2.27 -16.41
CA LEU A 230 -21.30 1.18 -16.09
C LEU A 230 -22.61 1.61 -15.42
N GLY A 231 -22.80 2.90 -15.11
CA GLY A 231 -24.13 3.49 -14.88
C GLY A 231 -24.93 2.90 -13.71
N THR A 232 -24.31 2.18 -12.78
CA THR A 232 -25.00 1.55 -11.63
C THR A 232 -25.43 2.54 -10.56
N GLY A 233 -25.16 3.85 -10.71
CA GLY A 233 -25.49 4.88 -9.71
C GLY A 233 -24.64 4.84 -8.44
N TYR A 234 -23.94 3.74 -8.18
CA TYR A 234 -23.04 3.55 -7.06
C TYR A 234 -21.58 3.65 -7.51
N ARG A 235 -20.78 4.46 -6.80
CA ARG A 235 -19.32 4.42 -6.94
C ARG A 235 -18.85 3.03 -6.53
N SER A 236 -18.18 2.30 -7.44
CA SER A 236 -17.62 0.98 -7.12
C SER A 236 -16.64 1.08 -5.94
N PRO A 237 -16.66 0.14 -4.99
CA PRO A 237 -15.71 0.11 -3.89
C PRO A 237 -14.25 0.17 -4.38
N PRO A 238 -13.35 0.84 -3.63
CA PRO A 238 -11.96 1.01 -4.03
C PRO A 238 -11.23 -0.30 -4.36
N GLY A 239 -11.45 -1.38 -3.61
CA GLY A 239 -10.80 -2.66 -3.88
C GLY A 239 -11.23 -3.30 -5.19
N GLN A 240 -12.50 -3.15 -5.58
CA GLN A 240 -12.98 -3.64 -6.88
C GLN A 240 -12.38 -2.85 -8.05
N LYS A 241 -12.21 -1.53 -7.88
CA LYS A 241 -11.54 -0.68 -8.87
C LYS A 241 -10.07 -1.06 -9.02
N LEU A 242 -9.39 -1.36 -7.91
CA LEU A 242 -8.02 -1.86 -7.89
C LEU A 242 -7.90 -3.18 -8.66
N GLU A 243 -8.77 -4.15 -8.40
CA GLU A 243 -8.76 -5.46 -9.10
C GLU A 243 -9.01 -5.30 -10.61
N LEU A 244 -9.92 -4.41 -10.99
CA LEU A 244 -10.13 -4.08 -12.39
C LEU A 244 -8.89 -3.44 -13.02
N GLY A 245 -8.31 -2.44 -12.35
CA GLY A 245 -7.08 -1.77 -12.78
C GLY A 245 -5.93 -2.77 -12.95
N LYS A 246 -5.82 -3.73 -12.04
CA LYS A 246 -4.84 -4.82 -12.11
C LYS A 246 -5.02 -5.67 -13.36
N ARG A 247 -6.25 -6.11 -13.64
CA ARG A 247 -6.56 -6.93 -14.83
C ARG A 247 -6.32 -6.17 -16.14
N LEU A 248 -6.57 -4.86 -16.16
CA LEU A 248 -6.31 -4.00 -17.31
C LEU A 248 -4.82 -3.78 -17.55
N ALA A 249 -4.04 -3.55 -16.48
CA ALA A 249 -2.59 -3.39 -16.56
C ALA A 249 -1.90 -4.64 -17.12
N GLY A 250 -2.42 -5.84 -16.81
CA GLY A 250 -1.86 -7.12 -17.26
C GLY A 250 -2.32 -7.62 -18.64
N ASN A 251 -3.29 -6.96 -19.30
CA ASN A 251 -3.91 -7.51 -20.51
C ASN A 251 -4.25 -6.45 -21.57
N GLU A 252 -3.43 -6.40 -22.62
CA GLU A 252 -3.59 -5.47 -23.76
C GLU A 252 -4.90 -5.64 -24.54
N LYS A 253 -5.48 -6.85 -24.60
CA LYS A 253 -6.77 -7.04 -25.28
C LYS A 253 -7.90 -6.40 -24.46
N LEU A 254 -7.88 -6.58 -23.13
CA LEU A 254 -8.83 -5.94 -22.23
C LEU A 254 -8.67 -4.42 -22.24
N LYS A 255 -7.41 -3.94 -22.29
CA LYS A 255 -7.06 -2.51 -22.46
C LYS A 255 -7.75 -1.89 -23.68
N LYS A 256 -7.62 -2.55 -24.84
CA LYS A 256 -8.23 -2.12 -26.10
C LYS A 256 -9.76 -2.16 -26.06
N LEU A 257 -10.34 -3.20 -25.46
CA LEU A 257 -11.79 -3.32 -25.28
C LEU A 257 -12.34 -2.21 -24.38
N ALA A 258 -11.73 -1.95 -23.23
CA ALA A 258 -12.11 -0.86 -22.33
C ALA A 258 -12.11 0.49 -23.04
N ARG A 259 -11.06 0.78 -23.83
CA ARG A 259 -10.96 2.01 -24.62
C ARG A 259 -12.02 2.11 -25.72
N MET A 260 -12.38 1.00 -26.38
CA MET A 260 -13.46 0.98 -27.39
C MET A 260 -14.82 1.22 -26.76
N VAL A 261 -15.13 0.51 -25.66
CA VAL A 261 -16.41 0.66 -24.93
C VAL A 261 -16.57 2.08 -24.39
N GLY A 262 -15.51 2.66 -23.81
CA GLY A 262 -15.50 4.04 -23.37
C GLY A 262 -15.87 5.01 -24.49
N ARG A 263 -15.18 4.91 -25.65
CA ARG A 263 -15.47 5.75 -26.83
C ARG A 263 -16.90 5.59 -27.35
N MET A 264 -17.40 4.36 -27.45
CA MET A 264 -18.78 4.09 -27.92
C MET A 264 -19.83 4.74 -27.01
N LYS A 265 -19.65 4.70 -25.68
CA LYS A 265 -20.58 5.36 -24.75
C LYS A 265 -20.43 6.89 -24.76
N PHE A 266 -19.22 7.44 -24.91
CA PHE A 266 -19.04 8.88 -25.13
C PHE A 266 -19.79 9.35 -26.37
N HIS A 267 -19.69 8.61 -27.48
CA HIS A 267 -20.48 8.87 -28.67
C HIS A 267 -22.00 8.74 -28.40
N ALA A 268 -22.45 7.74 -27.66
CA ALA A 268 -23.86 7.59 -27.29
C ALA A 268 -24.37 8.73 -26.39
N LEU A 269 -23.57 9.20 -25.43
CA LEU A 269 -23.90 10.33 -24.57
C LEU A 269 -23.92 11.65 -25.36
N ALA A 270 -22.99 11.85 -26.29
CA ALA A 270 -22.96 13.00 -27.18
C ALA A 270 -24.16 13.02 -28.13
N LEU A 271 -24.55 11.85 -28.67
CA LEU A 271 -25.78 11.71 -29.46
C LEU A 271 -27.02 12.03 -28.63
N ARG A 272 -27.11 11.53 -27.39
CA ARG A 272 -28.22 11.84 -26.48
C ARG A 272 -28.28 13.33 -26.14
N LYS A 273 -27.15 14.00 -25.88
CA LYS A 273 -27.10 15.45 -25.66
C LYS A 273 -27.56 16.24 -26.89
N LYS A 274 -27.11 15.87 -28.10
CA LYS A 274 -27.56 16.48 -29.36
C LYS A 274 -29.06 16.33 -29.62
N VAL A 275 -29.68 15.23 -29.19
CA VAL A 275 -31.13 15.03 -29.30
C VAL A 275 -31.89 16.01 -28.39
N PHE A 276 -31.34 16.33 -27.21
CA PHE A 276 -31.93 17.32 -26.29
C PHE A 276 -31.64 18.78 -26.67
N GLU A 277 -30.57 19.06 -27.42
CA GLU A 277 -30.31 20.39 -28.00
C GLU A 277 -31.25 20.72 -29.18
N ARG A 278 -31.96 19.72 -29.74
CA ARG A 278 -32.92 19.87 -30.85
C ARG A 278 -34.39 20.05 -30.42
N SER A 279 -34.65 20.74 -29.32
CA SER A 279 -36.02 21.13 -28.96
C SER A 279 -36.09 22.54 -28.40
N SER A 280 -36.02 23.51 -29.30
CA SER A 280 -36.84 24.72 -29.32
C SER A 280 -36.78 25.28 -30.74
N GLU A 281 -37.27 24.49 -31.71
CA GLU A 281 -37.81 25.14 -32.91
C GLU A 281 -39.12 25.76 -32.44
N GLU A 282 -39.08 27.07 -32.14
CA GLU A 282 -40.29 27.84 -31.93
C GLU A 282 -41.14 27.70 -33.19
N ILE A 283 -42.32 27.11 -33.05
CA ILE A 283 -43.34 27.14 -34.10
C ILE A 283 -43.82 28.59 -34.16
N LEU A 284 -43.12 29.39 -34.96
CA LEU A 284 -43.53 30.73 -35.33
C LEU A 284 -44.65 30.57 -36.34
N GLU A 285 -45.87 30.57 -35.81
CA GLU A 285 -47.11 30.86 -36.52
C GLU A 285 -47.79 29.67 -37.24
N VAL A 286 -49.03 29.38 -36.79
CA VAL A 286 -50.00 28.59 -37.54
C VAL A 286 -50.97 29.59 -38.16
N GLU A 287 -50.72 30.00 -39.40
CA GLU A 287 -51.70 30.77 -40.16
C GLU A 287 -52.85 29.86 -40.61
N ARG A 288 -54.08 30.33 -40.38
CA ARG A 288 -55.29 29.66 -40.86
C ARG A 288 -55.46 29.99 -42.35
N GLY A 289 -54.80 29.22 -43.21
CA GLY A 289 -54.89 29.40 -44.66
C GLY A 289 -56.21 28.89 -45.24
N ASP A 290 -56.98 29.78 -45.86
CA ASP A 290 -58.25 29.53 -46.57
C ASP A 290 -58.07 28.83 -47.94
N PHE A 291 -56.98 28.08 -48.14
CA PHE A 291 -56.71 27.38 -49.39
C PHE A 291 -57.49 26.06 -49.51
N VAL A 292 -58.78 26.19 -49.81
CA VAL A 292 -59.71 25.08 -50.15
C VAL A 292 -59.20 24.25 -51.35
N SER A 293 -58.28 24.78 -52.16
CA SER A 293 -57.69 24.08 -53.31
C SER A 293 -56.81 22.88 -52.96
N ARG A 294 -56.47 22.67 -51.68
CA ARG A 294 -55.71 21.49 -51.20
C ARG A 294 -56.59 20.43 -50.51
N LEU A 295 -57.92 20.60 -50.53
CA LEU A 295 -58.89 19.76 -49.82
C LEU A 295 -59.87 19.02 -50.75
N LEU A 296 -59.48 18.72 -51.99
CA LEU A 296 -60.21 17.77 -52.82
C LEU A 296 -59.34 16.54 -53.10
N PRO A 297 -59.94 15.34 -53.06
CA PRO A 297 -59.27 14.06 -52.80
C PRO A 297 -58.30 13.60 -53.89
#